data_AF-A0A355E736-F1
#
_entry.id   AF-A0A355E736-F1
#
_cell.length_a   1.000
_cell.length_b   1.000
_cell.length_c   1.000
_cell.angle_alpha   90.00
_cell.angle_beta   90.00
_cell.angle_gamma   90.00
#
_symmetry.space_group_name_H-M   'P 1'
#
loop_
_entity.id
_entity.type
_entity.pdbx_description
1 polymer ?
#
loop_
_entity_poly.entity_id
_entity_poly.type
_entity_poly.pdbx_seq_one_letter_code
_entity_poly.pdbx_strand_id
1 'polypeptide(L)'
;NQGICRAFRESLGCDIIVPRHHMVMGAYGAALIASRTGVKNTRYRGEKAATHKVVTKGFTCADCPNHCEIIEIRDGEEVIGRTGGRCGKWDGNGGGPRPQVDPVPDLLEMGVPEPAPSIKTRNL
;
A
#
# COMPACT_ATOMS: atom_id res chain seq x y z
N ASN A 1 15.65 10.44 -0.63
CA ASN A 1 16.09 11.64 0.13
C ASN A 1 17.43 11.32 0.78
N GLN A 2 18.51 11.96 0.34
CA GLN A 2 19.87 11.61 0.78
C GLN A 2 20.12 11.91 2.27
N GLY A 3 19.54 13.00 2.79
CA GLY A 3 19.66 13.36 4.21
C GLY A 3 19.02 12.33 5.13
N ILE A 4 17.80 11.88 4.79
CA ILE A 4 17.11 10.81 5.53
C ILE A 4 17.91 9.50 5.45
N CYS A 5 18.45 9.15 4.29
CA CYS A 5 19.27 7.94 4.14
C CYS A 5 20.54 8.00 5.00
N ARG A 6 21.17 9.17 5.09
CA ARG A 6 22.34 9.40 5.94
C ARG A 6 21.98 9.25 7.43
N ALA A 7 20.90 9.90 7.87
CA ALA A 7 20.47 9.83 9.27
C ALA A 7 20.16 8.39 9.71
N PHE A 8 19.50 7.60 8.86
CA PHE A 8 19.26 6.18 9.14
C PHE A 8 20.55 5.36 9.16
N ARG A 9 21.48 5.59 8.22
CA ARG A 9 22.79 4.92 8.22
C ARG A 9 23.54 5.17 9.53
N GLU A 10 23.60 6.41 9.98
CA GLU A 10 24.26 6.81 11.22
C GLU A 10 23.57 6.21 12.46
N SER A 11 22.23 6.20 12.49
CA SER A 11 21.45 5.72 13.64
C SER A 11 21.46 4.19 13.77
N LEU A 12 21.44 3.47 12.65
CA LEU A 12 21.35 2.00 12.61
C LEU A 12 22.73 1.33 12.54
N GLY A 13 23.79 2.07 12.19
CA GLY A 13 25.15 1.53 12.06
C GLY A 13 25.30 0.55 10.88
N CYS A 14 24.41 0.59 9.90
CA CYS A 14 24.41 -0.29 8.74
C CYS A 14 24.11 0.47 7.44
N ASP A 15 24.50 -0.12 6.31
CA ASP A 15 24.21 0.45 5.01
C ASP A 15 22.71 0.46 4.68
N ILE A 16 22.27 1.56 4.08
CA ILE A 16 20.87 1.76 3.69
C ILE A 16 20.72 1.49 2.20
N ILE A 17 19.87 0.52 1.89
CA ILE A 17 19.55 0.11 0.53
C ILE A 17 18.21 0.73 0.13
N VAL A 18 18.22 1.51 -0.95
CA VAL A 18 17.01 2.16 -1.48
C VAL A 18 16.72 1.58 -2.86
N PRO A 19 15.59 0.86 -3.05
CA PRO A 19 15.21 0.33 -4.35
C PRO A 19 15.07 1.44 -5.40
N ARG A 20 15.48 1.15 -6.65
CA ARG A 20 15.36 2.09 -7.78
C ARG A 20 13.94 2.63 -7.96
N HIS A 21 12.93 1.79 -7.73
CA HIS A 21 11.52 2.12 -7.86
C HIS A 21 10.82 2.31 -6.51
N HIS A 22 11.50 2.97 -5.56
CA HIS A 22 10.99 3.17 -4.19
C HIS A 22 9.60 3.83 -4.10
N MET A 23 9.21 4.63 -5.11
CA MET A 23 7.92 5.32 -5.15
C MET A 23 6.71 4.38 -5.29
N VAL A 24 6.90 3.16 -5.79
CA VAL A 24 5.79 2.19 -6.04
C VAL A 24 5.85 0.97 -5.12
N MET A 25 6.74 0.97 -4.11
CA MET A 25 6.96 -0.19 -3.26
C MET A 25 5.71 -0.64 -2.49
N GLY A 26 4.80 0.29 -2.16
CA GLY A 26 3.52 -0.05 -1.54
C GLY A 26 2.63 -0.90 -2.46
N ALA A 27 2.55 -0.55 -3.75
CA ALA A 27 1.81 -1.33 -4.73
C ALA A 27 2.46 -2.69 -5.00
N TYR A 28 3.80 -2.72 -5.06
CA TYR A 28 4.57 -3.96 -5.21
C TYR A 28 4.32 -4.92 -4.04
N GLY A 29 4.37 -4.43 -2.80
CA GLY A 29 4.05 -5.22 -1.61
C GLY A 29 2.62 -5.74 -1.61
N ALA A 30 1.64 -4.93 -2.00
CA ALA A 30 0.26 -5.36 -2.13
C ALA A 30 0.09 -6.48 -3.17
N ALA A 31 0.76 -6.38 -4.32
CA ALA A 31 0.74 -7.41 -5.36
C ALA A 31 1.37 -8.73 -4.89
N LEU A 32 2.50 -8.67 -4.18
CA LEU A 32 3.15 -9.83 -3.58
C LEU A 32 2.22 -10.54 -2.58
N ILE A 33 1.57 -9.80 -1.69
CA ILE A 33 0.62 -10.35 -0.72
C ILE A 33 -0.56 -11.00 -1.46
N ALA A 34 -1.14 -10.33 -2.47
CA ALA A 34 -2.24 -10.88 -3.26
C ALA A 34 -1.85 -12.19 -3.96
N SER A 35 -0.63 -12.27 -4.49
CA SER A 35 -0.10 -13.48 -5.14
C SER A 35 0.06 -14.64 -4.15
N ARG A 36 0.52 -14.38 -2.93
CA ARG A 36 0.79 -15.42 -1.91
C ARG A 36 -0.47 -15.90 -1.20
N THR A 37 -1.49 -15.05 -1.13
CA THR A 37 -2.76 -15.36 -0.44
C THR A 37 -3.71 -16.18 -1.29
N GLY A 38 -3.39 -16.43 -2.57
CA GLY A 38 -4.18 -17.29 -3.45
C GLY A 38 -5.60 -16.77 -3.65
N VAL A 39 -5.78 -15.46 -3.79
CA VAL A 39 -7.09 -14.81 -3.96
C VAL A 39 -7.80 -15.40 -5.18
N LYS A 40 -8.85 -16.20 -4.94
CA LYS A 40 -9.63 -16.84 -6.02
C LYS A 40 -10.71 -15.93 -6.61
N ASN A 41 -11.26 -15.04 -5.79
CA ASN A 41 -12.31 -14.09 -6.17
C ASN A 41 -11.89 -12.69 -5.75
N THR A 42 -11.94 -11.73 -6.67
CA THR A 42 -11.59 -10.33 -6.39
C THR A 42 -12.83 -9.45 -6.46
N ARG A 43 -12.82 -8.33 -5.72
CA ARG A 43 -13.78 -7.23 -5.90
C ARG A 43 -13.20 -6.12 -6.80
N TYR A 44 -12.25 -6.47 -7.67
CA TYR A 44 -11.61 -5.50 -8.55
C TYR A 44 -12.66 -4.92 -9.50
N ARG A 45 -12.77 -3.58 -9.51
CA ARG A 45 -13.80 -2.85 -10.26
C ARG A 45 -13.43 -2.63 -11.74
N GLY A 46 -12.30 -3.16 -12.21
CA GLY A 46 -11.84 -2.97 -13.58
C GLY A 46 -11.40 -1.53 -13.87
N GLU A 47 -11.32 -1.19 -15.15
CA GLU A 47 -10.95 0.15 -15.65
C GLU A 47 -11.88 1.26 -15.13
N LYS A 48 -13.13 0.91 -14.82
CA LYS A 48 -14.10 1.83 -14.22
C LYS A 48 -13.59 2.44 -12.91
N ALA A 49 -12.73 1.74 -12.17
CA ALA A 49 -12.13 2.26 -10.94
C ALA A 49 -11.49 3.65 -11.11
N ALA A 50 -10.92 3.95 -12.29
CA ALA A 50 -10.30 5.24 -12.59
C ALA A 50 -11.30 6.36 -12.85
N THR A 51 -12.56 6.05 -13.15
CA THR A 51 -13.60 7.04 -13.49
C THR A 51 -14.52 7.37 -12.32
N HIS A 52 -14.44 6.62 -11.21
CA HIS A 52 -15.19 6.91 -10.00
C HIS A 52 -14.73 8.22 -9.35
N LYS A 53 -15.69 9.04 -8.91
CA LYS A 53 -15.42 10.27 -8.18
C LYS A 53 -15.21 9.97 -6.71
N VAL A 54 -14.00 9.53 -6.38
CA VAL A 54 -13.58 9.29 -5.01
C VAL A 54 -13.20 10.62 -4.35
N VAL A 55 -13.84 10.94 -3.22
CA VAL A 55 -13.58 12.15 -2.44
C VAL A 55 -13.06 11.79 -1.06
N THR A 56 -12.24 12.66 -0.48
CA THR A 56 -11.69 12.46 0.86
C THR A 56 -12.14 13.57 1.81
N LYS A 57 -12.41 13.21 3.07
CA LYS A 57 -12.73 14.15 4.15
C LYS A 57 -11.86 13.85 5.37
N GLY A 58 -11.16 14.87 5.87
CA GLY A 58 -10.37 14.81 7.10
C GLY A 58 -11.20 15.16 8.33
N PHE A 59 -11.02 14.42 9.42
CA PHE A 59 -11.50 14.80 10.75
C PHE A 59 -10.59 14.25 11.85
N THR A 60 -10.63 14.86 13.03
CA THR A 60 -9.81 14.41 14.18
C THR A 60 -10.57 13.43 15.06
N CYS A 61 -9.92 12.34 15.45
CA CYS A 61 -10.43 11.39 16.44
C CYS A 61 -10.45 12.06 17.83
N ALA A 62 -11.65 12.31 18.36
CA ALA A 62 -11.83 12.91 19.68
C ALA A 62 -11.58 11.94 20.84
N ASP A 63 -11.57 10.63 20.56
CA ASP A 63 -11.62 9.57 21.58
C ASP A 63 -10.27 8.90 21.84
N CYS A 64 -9.15 9.50 21.40
CA CYS A 64 -7.83 8.97 21.70
C CYS A 64 -6.81 10.09 21.96
N PRO A 65 -5.81 9.86 22.84
CA PRO A 65 -4.79 10.86 23.18
C PRO A 65 -3.89 11.23 21.99
N ASN A 66 -3.86 10.38 20.96
CA ASN A 66 -3.12 10.62 19.72
C ASN A 66 -3.78 11.66 18.82
N HIS A 67 -5.03 12.08 19.11
CA HIS A 67 -5.84 12.97 18.28
C HIS A 67 -5.68 12.64 16.79
N CYS A 68 -5.87 11.35 16.47
CA CYS A 68 -5.54 10.84 15.15
C CYS A 68 -6.28 11.64 14.07
N GLU A 69 -5.56 12.13 13.06
CA GLU A 69 -6.20 12.64 11.85
C GLU A 69 -6.71 11.45 11.05
N ILE A 70 -8.01 11.40 10.84
CA ILE A 70 -8.68 10.35 10.07
C ILE A 70 -9.05 10.93 8.72
N ILE A 71 -8.58 10.26 7.67
CA ILE A 71 -8.98 10.56 6.30
C ILE A 71 -10.01 9.51 5.88
N GLU A 72 -11.25 9.96 5.73
CA GLU A 72 -12.35 9.15 5.22
C GLU A 72 -12.42 9.24 3.70
N ILE A 73 -12.45 8.08 3.04
CA ILE A 73 -12.50 7.94 1.59
C ILE A 73 -13.91 7.52 1.21
N ARG A 74 -14.54 8.30 0.33
CA ARG A 74 -15.93 8.10 -0.11
C ARG A 74 -16.02 7.95 -1.62
N ASP A 75 -16.86 7.03 -2.07
CA ASP A 75 -17.28 6.91 -3.47
C ASP A 75 -18.78 7.21 -3.52
N GLY A 76 -19.12 8.43 -3.97
CA GLY A 76 -20.47 8.99 -3.77
C GLY A 76 -20.80 9.17 -2.28
N GLU A 77 -21.88 8.55 -1.82
CA GLU A 77 -22.31 8.58 -0.41
C GLU A 77 -21.71 7.43 0.43
N GLU A 78 -21.12 6.42 -0.23
CA GLU A 78 -20.57 5.24 0.43
C GLU A 78 -19.16 5.52 0.98
N VAL A 79 -18.95 5.22 2.26
CA VAL A 79 -17.61 5.22 2.86
C VAL A 79 -16.91 3.91 2.51
N ILE A 80 -15.93 3.99 1.62
CA ILE A 80 -15.18 2.81 1.13
C ILE A 80 -13.89 2.55 1.91
N GLY A 81 -13.44 3.50 2.73
CA GLY A 81 -12.25 3.32 3.55
C GLY A 81 -11.97 4.48 4.50
N ARG A 82 -11.14 4.21 5.51
CA ARG A 82 -10.58 5.20 6.42
C ARG A 82 -9.09 4.90 6.65
N THR A 83 -8.27 5.94 6.75
CA THR A 83 -6.84 5.84 7.07
C THR A 83 -6.43 6.89 8.10
N GLY A 84 -5.23 6.78 8.66
CA GLY A 84 -4.67 7.70 9.67
C GLY A 84 -4.97 7.34 11.13
N GLY A 85 -5.76 6.29 11.36
CA GLY A 85 -6.07 5.78 12.69
C GLY A 85 -4.89 5.06 13.34
N ARG A 86 -4.18 5.71 14.28
CA ARG A 86 -3.12 5.05 15.07
C ARG A 86 -3.65 4.26 16.27
N CYS A 87 -4.88 4.55 16.70
CA CYS A 87 -5.50 3.94 17.88
C CYS A 87 -6.33 2.70 17.57
N GLY A 88 -6.40 2.25 16.31
CA GLY A 88 -7.18 1.09 15.89
C GLY A 88 -8.69 1.30 15.82
N LYS A 89 -9.26 2.33 16.46
CA LYS A 89 -10.72 2.61 16.46
C LYS A 89 -11.33 2.72 15.05
N TRP A 90 -10.55 3.24 14.10
CA TRP A 90 -11.00 3.52 12.73
C TRP A 90 -10.51 2.51 11.70
N ASP A 91 -9.83 1.45 12.16
CA ASP A 91 -9.47 0.31 11.32
C ASP A 91 -10.78 -0.41 11.02
N GLY A 92 -11.34 -0.23 9.83
CA GLY A 92 -12.68 -0.71 9.51
C GLY A 92 -12.85 -2.23 9.70
N ASN A 93 -14.11 -2.69 9.73
CA ASN A 93 -14.48 -4.12 9.77
C ASN A 93 -14.03 -4.94 8.53
N GLY A 94 -13.27 -4.34 7.61
CA GLY A 94 -12.55 -5.04 6.54
C GLY A 94 -11.28 -5.77 7.02
N GLY A 95 -10.97 -5.67 8.32
CA GLY A 95 -9.98 -6.49 9.01
C GLY A 95 -10.45 -7.93 9.18
N GLY A 96 -10.57 -8.66 8.07
CA GLY A 96 -10.28 -10.09 8.15
C GLY A 96 -8.88 -10.26 8.78
N PRO A 97 -8.58 -11.40 9.41
CA PRO A 97 -7.23 -11.65 9.90
C PRO A 97 -6.24 -11.31 8.79
N ARG A 98 -5.25 -10.45 9.10
CA ARG A 98 -4.16 -10.15 8.16
C ARG A 98 -3.66 -11.50 7.65
N PRO A 99 -3.66 -11.74 6.34
CA PRO A 99 -3.23 -13.02 5.83
C PRO A 99 -1.85 -13.30 6.39
N GLN A 100 -1.68 -14.45 7.03
CA GLN A 100 -0.35 -14.91 7.42
C GLN A 100 0.39 -15.21 6.12
N VAL A 101 1.21 -14.26 5.71
CA VAL A 101 2.12 -14.41 4.58
C VAL A 101 3.51 -14.64 5.14
N ASP A 102 4.21 -15.62 4.59
CA ASP A 102 5.63 -15.82 4.89
C ASP A 102 6.39 -14.51 4.65
N PRO A 103 7.47 -14.26 5.42
CA PRO A 103 8.34 -13.12 5.19
C PRO A 103 8.68 -12.99 3.70
N VAL A 104 8.65 -11.76 3.20
CA VAL A 104 9.16 -11.51 1.84
C VAL A 104 10.67 -11.74 1.90
N PRO A 105 11.25 -12.58 1.02
CA PRO A 105 12.70 -12.66 0.88
C PRO A 105 13.27 -11.26 0.63
N ASP A 106 14.54 -11.07 0.95
CA ASP A 106 15.17 -9.77 0.77
C ASP A 106 15.03 -9.34 -0.71
N LEU A 107 14.69 -8.08 -0.94
CA LEU A 107 14.62 -7.49 -2.29
C LEU A 107 15.95 -7.66 -3.05
N LEU A 108 17.06 -7.80 -2.32
CA LEU A 108 18.38 -8.11 -2.86
C LEU A 108 18.50 -9.56 -3.35
N GLU A 109 17.84 -10.50 -2.69
CA GLU A 109 17.85 -11.93 -3.03
C GLU A 109 16.91 -12.26 -4.19
N MET A 110 15.80 -11.52 -4.32
CA MET A 110 14.78 -11.78 -5.34
C MET A 110 15.21 -11.40 -6.77
N GLY A 111 16.32 -10.66 -6.92
CA GLY A 111 16.72 -10.08 -8.20
C GLY A 111 15.72 -9.05 -8.69
N VAL A 112 16.17 -8.06 -9.47
CA VAL A 112 15.21 -7.20 -10.19
C VAL A 112 14.59 -8.07 -11.28
N PRO A 113 13.26 -8.29 -11.30
CA PRO A 113 12.65 -9.03 -12.40
C PRO A 113 13.00 -8.31 -13.71
N GLU A 114 13.45 -9.07 -14.71
CA GLU A 114 13.71 -8.50 -16.03
C GLU A 114 12.44 -7.76 -16.52
N PRO A 115 12.61 -6.60 -17.18
CA PRO A 115 11.47 -5.85 -17.68
C PRO A 115 10.58 -6.78 -18.51
N ALA A 116 9.28 -6.76 -18.22
CA ALA A 116 8.32 -7.55 -18.97
C ALA A 116 8.53 -7.29 -20.47
N PRO A 117 8.58 -8.34 -21.31
CA PRO A 117 8.77 -8.16 -22.74
C PRO A 117 7.69 -7.22 -23.26
N SER A 118 8.11 -6.26 -24.08
CA SER A 118 7.25 -5.24 -24.68
C SER A 118 5.96 -5.90 -25.18
N ILE A 119 4.82 -5.50 -24.62
CA ILE A 119 3.51 -5.91 -25.11
C ILE A 119 3.48 -5.47 -26.58
N LYS A 120 3.68 -6.42 -27.50
CA LYS A 120 3.43 -6.18 -28.91
C LYS A 120 1.94 -5.90 -29.00
N THR A 121 1.59 -4.62 -29.13
CA THR A 121 0.26 -4.20 -29.55
C THR A 121 -0.06 -5.00 -30.81
N ARG A 122 -0.91 -6.03 -30.65
CA ARG A 122 -1.59 -6.63 -31.77
C ARG A 122 -2.48 -5.52 -32.30
N ASN A 123 -2.10 -4.97 -33.44
CA ASN A 123 -2.91 -4.01 -34.18
C ASN A 123 -4.34 -4.57 -34.26
N LEU A 124 -5.27 -3.80 -33.69
CA LEU A 124 -6.68 -3.85 -34.05
C LEU A 124 -6.84 -3.13 -35.39
#